data_AF-A0A1H7S3Z7-F1
#
_entry.id   AF-A0A1H7S3Z7-F1
#
_cell.length_a   1.000
_cell.length_b   1.000
_cell.length_c   1.000
_cell.angle_alpha   90.00
_cell.angle_beta   90.00
_cell.angle_gamma   90.00
#
_symmetry.space_group_name_H-M   'P 1'
#
loop_
_entity.id
_entity.type
_entity.pdbx_description
1 polymer ?
#
loop_
_entity_poly.entity_id
_entity_poly.type
_entity_poly.pdbx_seq_one_letter_code
_entity_poly.pdbx_strand_id
1 'polypeptide(L)'
;MKTYLLLLCSVCVLSACSLDRSGLAGMPGGELSASPALACPGDTVVIRWDTQRPHHPSFCRFPNGNTPALQSCSSSRDCPIGGSACLDNYCNLCSAISNAAERRSECAAPSNQGCQPDLSARIAVTPAPTPPLAGGEDIAEHRGELTFVVQENSDIAFRSEVADPEGNRAGHPEWLGRIDLNARVEVVDPELLRTAANAYECRGSASWPSSRLEMMFPDASPRLRVLRVRNPNRFTVVGSIDGNPLRLEPGATQALGLLPQGLLQAQPAPEYLSTLPPVQCSPAFISGSYPNAPLELTLGCVAPE
;
A
#
# COMPACT_ATOMS: atom_id res chain seq x y z
N MET A 1 11.21 -7.29 -56.01
CA MET A 1 12.29 -7.49 -55.01
C MET A 1 12.59 -6.12 -54.43
N LYS A 2 12.08 -5.79 -53.24
CA LYS A 2 12.76 -5.98 -51.92
C LYS A 2 14.05 -5.14 -51.93
N THR A 3 14.25 -4.07 -51.16
CA THR A 3 13.93 -3.88 -49.74
C THR A 3 14.08 -2.38 -49.40
N TYR A 4 12.97 -1.62 -49.37
CA TYR A 4 12.94 -0.22 -48.90
C TYR A 4 11.93 -0.12 -47.76
N LEU A 5 12.18 -0.86 -46.69
CA LEU A 5 11.40 -0.83 -45.45
C LEU A 5 12.17 -1.67 -44.43
N LEU A 6 13.00 -1.06 -43.58
CA LEU A 6 13.60 -1.59 -42.34
C LEU A 6 14.89 -0.82 -42.01
N LEU A 7 14.79 0.44 -41.57
CA LEU A 7 15.88 1.12 -40.83
C LEU A 7 15.39 2.45 -40.21
N LEU A 8 14.15 2.46 -39.72
CA LEU A 8 13.54 3.64 -39.09
C LEU A 8 12.82 3.31 -37.77
N CYS A 9 13.13 2.18 -37.15
CA CYS A 9 12.67 1.85 -35.81
C CYS A 9 13.83 1.23 -35.04
N SER A 10 13.93 1.57 -33.74
CA SER A 10 14.94 1.14 -32.76
C SER A 10 16.13 2.09 -32.52
N VAL A 11 15.87 3.40 -32.46
CA VAL A 11 16.62 4.29 -31.54
C VAL A 11 15.73 4.49 -30.32
N CYS A 12 15.65 3.47 -29.47
CA CYS A 12 15.03 3.56 -28.16
C CYS A 12 16.14 3.44 -27.12
N VAL A 13 16.40 4.57 -26.47
CA VAL A 13 16.75 4.73 -25.04
C VAL A 13 17.88 3.84 -24.52
N LEU A 14 19.10 4.37 -24.48
CA LEU A 14 20.07 4.03 -23.45
C LEU A 14 20.81 5.31 -23.09
N SER A 15 20.22 6.09 -22.18
CA SER A 15 20.91 7.12 -21.42
C SER A 15 21.83 6.42 -20.42
N ALA A 16 23.12 6.31 -20.71
CA ALA A 16 24.09 5.58 -19.92
C ALA A 16 24.56 6.40 -18.70
N CYS A 17 23.63 6.72 -17.81
CA CYS A 17 24.00 6.87 -16.41
C CYS A 17 24.02 5.49 -15.77
N SER A 18 25.19 4.99 -15.39
CA SER A 18 25.25 3.80 -14.55
C SER A 18 24.63 4.12 -13.19
N LEU A 19 24.03 3.16 -12.50
CA LEU A 19 23.26 3.42 -11.29
C LEU A 19 24.15 3.45 -10.05
N ASP A 20 24.06 4.49 -9.20
CA ASP A 20 24.73 4.50 -7.88
C ASP A 20 23.90 3.74 -6.84
N ARG A 21 24.36 2.51 -6.54
CA ARG A 21 23.72 1.57 -5.62
C ARG A 21 23.70 2.08 -4.17
N SER A 22 24.61 2.98 -3.78
CA SER A 22 24.67 3.53 -2.42
C SER A 22 23.57 4.56 -2.16
N GLY A 23 23.18 5.34 -3.17
CA GLY A 23 22.04 6.26 -3.11
C GLY A 23 20.69 5.54 -3.07
N LEU A 24 20.57 4.37 -3.69
CA LEU A 24 19.35 3.56 -3.70
C LEU A 24 19.05 2.87 -2.37
N ALA A 25 20.08 2.59 -1.58
CA ALA A 25 19.99 2.00 -0.24
C ALA A 25 19.14 2.82 0.72
N GLY A 26 19.20 4.15 0.58
CA GLY A 26 18.68 5.11 1.56
C GLY A 26 17.21 5.47 1.37
N MET A 27 16.52 4.93 0.36
CA MET A 27 15.11 5.23 0.13
C MET A 27 14.21 4.05 0.50
N PRO A 28 13.74 3.99 1.75
CA PRO A 28 12.66 3.10 2.11
C PRO A 28 11.36 3.59 1.47
N GLY A 29 10.60 2.68 0.87
CA GLY A 29 9.16 2.84 0.76
C GLY A 29 8.58 2.87 -0.65
N GLY A 30 7.27 2.65 -0.60
CA GLY A 30 6.32 2.48 -1.67
C GLY A 30 5.03 2.00 -1.01
N GLU A 31 3.91 2.12 -1.69
CA GLU A 31 2.62 1.66 -1.17
C GLU A 31 2.13 0.49 -2.02
N LEU A 32 1.57 -0.50 -1.34
CA LEU A 32 0.83 -1.59 -1.94
C LEU A 32 -0.54 -1.62 -1.28
N SER A 33 -1.59 -1.62 -2.09
CA SER A 33 -2.95 -1.80 -1.63
C SER A 33 -3.63 -2.90 -2.42
N ALA A 34 -4.55 -3.61 -1.76
CA ALA A 34 -5.42 -4.60 -2.38
C ALA A 34 -6.84 -4.32 -1.88
N SER A 35 -7.76 -4.05 -2.81
CA SER A 35 -9.14 -3.68 -2.49
C SER A 35 -10.13 -4.55 -3.27
N PRO A 36 -11.19 -5.09 -2.62
CA PRO A 36 -11.50 -4.95 -1.19
C PRO A 36 -10.58 -5.79 -0.30
N ALA A 37 -10.29 -5.30 0.91
CA ALA A 37 -9.55 -6.04 1.94
C ALA A 37 -10.39 -7.16 2.58
N LEU A 38 -11.71 -6.97 2.66
CA LEU A 38 -12.70 -7.98 3.06
C LEU A 38 -13.59 -8.32 1.88
N ALA A 39 -13.30 -9.42 1.20
CA ALA A 39 -13.92 -9.79 -0.06
C ALA A 39 -14.95 -10.91 0.09
N CYS A 40 -15.86 -11.01 -0.88
CA CYS A 40 -16.69 -12.18 -1.08
C CYS A 40 -16.08 -13.12 -2.13
N PRO A 41 -16.35 -14.43 -2.07
CA PRO A 41 -15.97 -15.34 -3.14
C PRO A 41 -16.50 -14.85 -4.50
N GLY A 42 -15.61 -14.81 -5.49
CA GLY A 42 -15.89 -14.32 -6.83
C GLY A 42 -15.76 -12.81 -7.01
N ASP A 43 -15.39 -12.05 -5.98
CA ASP A 43 -15.12 -10.62 -6.13
C ASP A 43 -13.83 -10.37 -6.91
N THR A 44 -13.82 -9.29 -7.67
CA THR A 44 -12.59 -8.78 -8.30
C THR A 44 -11.82 -7.95 -7.29
N VAL A 45 -10.62 -8.40 -6.96
CA VAL A 45 -9.63 -7.66 -6.17
C VAL A 45 -8.76 -6.85 -7.11
N VAL A 46 -8.53 -5.59 -6.75
CA VAL A 46 -7.64 -4.67 -7.42
C VAL A 46 -6.39 -4.45 -6.57
N ILE A 47 -5.24 -4.88 -7.09
CA ILE A 47 -3.92 -4.62 -6.51
C ILE A 47 -3.36 -3.35 -7.14
N ARG A 48 -2.96 -2.37 -6.33
CA ARG A 48 -2.28 -1.15 -6.78
C ARG A 48 -0.95 -1.01 -6.08
N TRP A 49 0.08 -0.64 -6.84
CA TRP A 49 1.37 -0.27 -6.29
C TRP A 49 1.77 1.13 -6.72
N ASP A 50 2.43 1.85 -5.81
CA ASP A 50 3.18 3.05 -6.12
C ASP A 50 4.54 2.97 -5.43
N THR A 51 5.57 2.78 -6.23
CA THR A 51 6.96 2.71 -5.82
C THR A 51 7.79 3.80 -6.49
N GLN A 52 7.14 4.91 -6.88
CA GLN A 52 7.78 6.00 -7.58
C GLN A 52 9.00 6.48 -6.81
N ARG A 53 10.15 6.39 -7.47
CA ARG A 53 11.39 7.03 -7.04
C ARG A 53 11.55 8.25 -7.93
N PRO A 54 11.42 9.48 -7.41
CA PRO A 54 11.68 10.66 -8.21
C PRO A 54 13.12 10.59 -8.72
N HIS A 55 13.39 11.16 -9.89
CA HIS A 55 14.75 11.29 -10.35
C HIS A 55 15.59 11.97 -9.25
N HIS A 56 16.73 11.37 -8.94
CA HIS A 56 17.60 11.91 -7.90
C HIS A 56 19.06 11.90 -8.38
N PRO A 57 19.81 13.00 -8.18
CA PRO A 57 21.21 13.07 -8.57
C PRO A 57 22.08 11.96 -7.96
N SER A 58 21.74 11.51 -6.75
CA SER A 58 22.46 10.40 -6.08
C SER A 58 22.18 9.01 -6.65
N PHE A 59 21.30 8.86 -7.65
CA PHE A 59 21.13 7.58 -8.36
C PHE A 59 22.02 7.49 -9.60
N CYS A 60 22.67 8.58 -9.98
CA CYS A 60 23.60 8.59 -11.10
C CYS A 60 25.02 8.28 -10.65
N ARG A 61 25.59 7.22 -11.20
CA ARG A 61 27.02 7.01 -11.36
C ARG A 61 27.37 7.39 -12.80
N PHE A 62 27.95 8.55 -12.98
CA PHE A 62 28.42 8.99 -14.30
C PHE A 62 29.61 8.12 -14.73
N PRO A 63 29.55 7.42 -15.88
CA PRO A 63 30.68 6.67 -16.37
C PRO A 63 31.76 7.67 -16.79
N ASN A 64 32.83 7.66 -15.99
CA ASN A 64 34.11 8.32 -16.21
C ASN A 64 34.27 9.78 -15.75
N GLY A 65 34.34 9.94 -14.43
CA GLY A 65 35.38 10.81 -13.88
C GLY A 65 35.01 12.28 -13.74
N ASN A 66 33.78 12.59 -13.35
CA ASN A 66 33.67 13.68 -12.38
C ASN A 66 34.48 13.24 -11.15
N THR A 67 35.45 14.04 -10.74
CA THR A 67 36.08 13.86 -9.43
C THR A 67 34.96 13.74 -8.37
N PRO A 68 35.17 13.02 -7.26
CA PRO A 68 34.15 12.82 -6.21
C PRO A 68 33.51 14.12 -5.66
N ALA A 69 34.01 15.29 -6.04
CA ALA A 69 33.30 16.56 -6.02
C ALA A 69 33.22 17.13 -7.44
N LEU A 70 32.02 17.54 -7.88
CA LEU A 70 31.80 18.37 -9.06
C LEU A 70 32.73 19.59 -8.98
N GLN A 71 33.86 19.56 -9.69
CA GLN A 71 34.78 20.69 -9.71
C GLN A 71 34.23 21.73 -10.69
N SER A 72 33.86 22.89 -10.16
CA SER A 72 33.48 24.03 -10.97
C SER A 72 34.69 24.52 -11.78
N CYS A 73 34.46 24.91 -13.03
CA CYS A 73 35.46 25.50 -13.90
C CYS A 73 34.86 26.69 -14.65
N SER A 74 35.73 27.64 -14.97
CA SER A 74 35.44 28.74 -15.90
C SER A 74 36.04 28.47 -17.29
N SER A 75 37.03 27.59 -17.35
CA SER A 75 37.71 27.17 -18.57
C SER A 75 38.22 25.73 -18.46
N SER A 76 38.44 25.05 -19.60
CA SER A 76 38.98 23.68 -19.62
C SER A 76 40.39 23.55 -19.02
N ARG A 77 41.07 24.67 -18.79
CA ARG A 77 42.38 24.71 -18.12
C ARG A 77 42.27 24.56 -16.61
N ASP A 78 41.09 24.82 -16.05
CA ASP A 78 40.83 24.70 -14.62
C ASP A 78 40.68 23.23 -14.19
N CYS A 79 40.67 22.30 -15.16
CA CYS A 79 40.45 20.89 -14.95
C CYS A 79 41.78 20.13 -14.72
N PRO A 80 41.95 19.45 -13.57
CA PRO A 80 43.22 18.87 -13.14
C PRO A 80 43.60 17.59 -13.88
N ILE A 81 42.63 16.95 -14.55
CA ILE A 81 42.84 15.68 -15.26
C ILE A 81 43.01 15.97 -16.76
N GLY A 82 44.18 15.63 -17.30
CA GLY A 82 44.50 15.80 -18.72
C GLY A 82 43.47 15.13 -19.64
N GLY A 83 42.92 15.90 -20.59
CA GLY A 83 41.85 15.47 -21.49
C GLY A 83 40.43 15.80 -21.02
N SER A 84 40.27 16.42 -19.85
CA SER A 84 38.98 16.95 -19.40
C SER A 84 38.65 18.29 -20.07
N ALA A 85 37.37 18.54 -20.31
CA ALA A 85 36.85 19.80 -20.85
C ALA A 85 35.92 20.46 -19.84
N CYS A 86 35.97 21.79 -19.78
CA CYS A 86 35.00 22.57 -19.01
C CYS A 86 33.73 22.73 -19.84
N LEU A 87 32.64 22.12 -19.38
CA LEU A 87 31.34 22.14 -20.02
C LEU A 87 30.30 22.42 -18.94
N ASP A 88 29.39 23.36 -19.19
CA ASP A 88 28.37 23.81 -18.25
C ASP A 88 28.93 24.23 -16.88
N ASN A 89 30.12 24.83 -16.88
CA ASN A 89 30.90 25.24 -15.71
C ASN A 89 31.41 24.09 -14.83
N TYR A 90 31.51 22.87 -15.35
CA TYR A 90 32.09 21.72 -14.65
C TYR A 90 33.12 20.97 -15.51
N CYS A 91 34.10 20.36 -14.86
CA CYS A 91 35.13 19.55 -15.53
C CYS A 91 34.61 18.15 -15.89
N ASN A 92 34.58 17.82 -17.19
CA ASN A 92 34.05 16.58 -17.74
C ASN A 92 35.13 15.81 -18.55
N LEU A 93 35.32 14.51 -18.32
CA LEU A 93 36.30 13.67 -19.06
C LEU A 93 35.62 12.87 -20.20
N CYS A 94 35.22 13.55 -21.26
CA CYS A 94 34.43 12.95 -22.33
C CYS A 94 35.18 11.90 -23.19
N SER A 95 36.52 11.89 -23.14
CA SER A 95 37.35 10.88 -23.82
C SER A 95 37.14 9.46 -23.28
N ALA A 96 36.64 9.35 -22.05
CA ALA A 96 36.43 8.06 -21.42
C ALA A 96 35.08 7.43 -21.80
N ILE A 97 34.16 8.19 -22.41
CA ILE A 97 32.98 7.64 -23.10
C ILE A 97 33.47 7.00 -24.40
N SER A 98 33.45 5.67 -24.48
CA SER A 98 34.01 4.90 -25.61
C SER A 98 33.17 4.99 -26.88
N ASN A 99 31.84 5.08 -26.74
CA ASN A 99 30.90 5.22 -27.85
C ASN A 99 30.84 6.67 -28.38
N ALA A 100 31.00 6.85 -29.69
CA ALA A 100 31.06 8.16 -30.33
C ALA A 100 29.70 8.88 -30.43
N ALA A 101 28.58 8.16 -30.36
CA ALA A 101 27.24 8.73 -30.33
C ALA A 101 26.89 9.19 -28.91
N GLU A 102 27.10 8.34 -27.90
CA GLU A 102 26.92 8.67 -26.47
C GLU A 102 27.79 9.86 -26.06
N ARG A 103 29.04 9.91 -26.53
CA ARG A 103 29.94 11.05 -26.26
C ARG A 103 29.38 12.38 -26.75
N ARG A 104 28.48 12.41 -27.74
CA ARG A 104 27.89 13.67 -28.23
C ARG A 104 26.64 14.08 -27.46
N SER A 105 25.93 13.13 -26.85
CA SER A 105 24.68 13.39 -26.12
C SER A 105 24.87 13.46 -24.60
N GLU A 106 25.92 12.84 -24.07
CA GLU A 106 26.11 12.64 -22.62
C GLU A 106 27.33 13.39 -22.05
N CYS A 107 28.27 13.79 -22.91
CA CYS A 107 29.33 14.73 -22.55
C CYS A 107 28.71 16.11 -22.30
N ALA A 108 29.04 16.73 -21.15
CA ALA A 108 28.51 18.01 -20.63
C ALA A 108 27.30 17.91 -19.69
N ALA A 109 26.66 16.75 -19.48
CA ALA A 109 25.46 16.71 -18.66
C ALA A 109 25.76 16.33 -17.19
N PRO A 110 25.87 17.28 -16.24
CA PRO A 110 25.21 17.05 -14.98
C PRO A 110 23.73 17.23 -15.29
N SER A 111 23.02 16.15 -15.60
CA SER A 111 21.58 16.21 -15.46
C SER A 111 21.31 16.44 -13.97
N ASN A 112 21.12 17.69 -13.57
CA ASN A 112 20.58 18.04 -12.25
C ASN A 112 19.19 17.42 -12.04
N GLN A 113 18.61 16.81 -13.09
CA GLN A 113 17.38 16.04 -12.97
C GLN A 113 17.63 14.74 -12.19
N GLY A 114 18.83 14.13 -12.29
CA GLY A 114 19.12 12.83 -11.68
C GLY A 114 18.69 11.63 -12.50
N CYS A 115 18.93 10.43 -11.98
CA CYS A 115 18.68 9.16 -12.70
C CYS A 115 17.47 8.45 -12.12
N GLN A 116 16.81 7.65 -12.94
CA GLN A 116 15.77 6.72 -12.49
C GLN A 116 16.30 5.29 -12.68
N PRO A 117 16.26 4.43 -11.64
CA PRO A 117 16.63 3.03 -11.79
C PRO A 117 15.63 2.28 -12.68
N ASP A 118 16.12 1.30 -13.45
CA ASP A 118 15.23 0.30 -14.04
C ASP A 118 14.60 -0.53 -12.93
N LEU A 119 13.27 -0.67 -13.00
CA LEU A 119 12.49 -1.47 -12.07
C LEU A 119 12.21 -2.82 -12.70
N SER A 120 12.49 -3.90 -11.97
CA SER A 120 11.98 -5.23 -12.28
C SER A 120 11.29 -5.78 -11.05
N ALA A 121 9.97 -5.93 -11.11
CA ALA A 121 9.18 -6.38 -9.99
C ALA A 121 8.28 -7.56 -10.34
N ARG A 122 7.82 -8.26 -9.30
CA ARG A 122 6.79 -9.28 -9.42
C ARG A 122 5.77 -9.16 -8.31
N ILE A 123 4.52 -9.48 -8.64
CA ILE A 123 3.42 -9.64 -7.69
C ILE A 123 3.14 -11.12 -7.55
N ALA A 124 3.25 -11.63 -6.32
CA ALA A 124 2.89 -12.99 -5.95
C ALA A 124 1.63 -12.96 -5.10
N VAL A 125 0.66 -13.82 -5.44
CA VAL A 125 -0.57 -14.03 -4.66
C VAL A 125 -0.57 -15.46 -4.16
N THR A 126 -0.79 -15.65 -2.87
CA THR A 126 -0.81 -16.97 -2.22
C THR A 126 -2.13 -17.15 -1.46
N PRO A 127 -2.94 -18.15 -1.81
CA PRO A 127 -2.75 -19.11 -2.90
C PRO A 127 -2.87 -18.47 -4.29
N ALA A 128 -2.32 -19.13 -5.30
CA ALA A 128 -2.31 -18.60 -6.66
C ALA A 128 -3.76 -18.53 -7.22
N PRO A 129 -4.19 -17.40 -7.79
CA PRO A 129 -5.53 -17.26 -8.32
C PRO A 129 -5.73 -18.14 -9.56
N THR A 130 -6.99 -18.53 -9.80
CA THR A 130 -7.41 -19.25 -10.99
C THR A 130 -8.46 -18.43 -11.74
N PRO A 131 -8.20 -18.00 -13.00
CA PRO A 131 -6.97 -18.20 -13.78
C PRO A 131 -5.76 -17.45 -13.18
N PRO A 132 -4.52 -17.86 -13.51
CA PRO A 132 -3.32 -17.18 -13.05
C PRO A 132 -3.32 -15.69 -13.37
N LEU A 133 -2.76 -14.90 -12.47
CA LEU A 133 -2.64 -13.45 -12.63
C LEU A 133 -1.77 -13.13 -13.86
N ALA A 134 -2.37 -12.61 -14.91
CA ALA A 134 -1.64 -12.17 -16.10
C ALA A 134 -0.79 -10.93 -15.78
N GLY A 135 0.46 -10.90 -16.24
CA GLY A 135 1.35 -9.74 -16.05
C GLY A 135 1.79 -9.50 -14.60
N GLY A 136 1.58 -10.47 -13.70
CA GLY A 136 2.15 -10.42 -12.35
C GLY A 136 3.66 -10.66 -12.30
N GLU A 137 4.26 -11.10 -13.41
CA GLU A 137 5.70 -11.29 -13.59
C GLU A 137 6.28 -10.14 -14.45
N ASP A 138 7.53 -9.75 -14.17
CA ASP A 138 8.30 -8.76 -14.95
C ASP A 138 7.65 -7.36 -15.07
N ILE A 139 7.14 -6.83 -13.95
CA ILE A 139 6.60 -5.47 -13.85
C ILE A 139 7.74 -4.46 -13.99
N ALA A 140 7.67 -3.62 -15.03
CA ALA A 140 8.66 -2.59 -15.33
C ALA A 140 8.25 -1.17 -14.87
N GLU A 141 6.99 -0.99 -14.44
CA GLU A 141 6.44 0.31 -14.09
C GLU A 141 6.39 0.51 -12.57
N HIS A 142 6.82 1.69 -12.10
CA HIS A 142 6.79 2.04 -10.67
C HIS A 142 5.39 2.23 -10.12
N ARG A 143 4.41 2.51 -10.98
CA ARG A 143 3.01 2.61 -10.61
C ARG A 143 2.22 1.71 -11.53
N GLY A 144 1.27 0.98 -10.99
CA GLY A 144 0.36 0.21 -11.81
C GLY A 144 -0.76 -0.42 -11.01
N GLU A 145 -1.57 -1.16 -11.74
CA GLU A 145 -2.74 -1.85 -11.22
C GLU A 145 -2.85 -3.22 -11.88
N LEU A 146 -3.20 -4.23 -11.09
CA LEU A 146 -3.57 -5.56 -11.57
C LEU A 146 -4.85 -6.01 -10.88
N THR A 147 -5.60 -6.87 -11.55
CA THR A 147 -6.84 -7.41 -11.00
C THR A 147 -6.87 -8.92 -11.08
N PHE A 148 -7.53 -9.54 -10.10
CA PHE A 148 -7.83 -10.97 -10.12
C PHE A 148 -9.13 -11.26 -9.39
N VAL A 149 -9.73 -12.40 -9.69
CA VAL A 149 -10.93 -12.88 -8.98
C VAL A 149 -10.48 -13.68 -7.76
N VAL A 150 -10.92 -13.25 -6.57
CA VAL A 150 -10.57 -13.92 -5.32
C VAL A 150 -11.55 -15.05 -5.01
N GLN A 151 -11.01 -16.18 -4.57
CA GLN A 151 -11.81 -17.36 -4.18
C GLN A 151 -11.66 -17.67 -2.69
N GLU A 152 -10.50 -17.37 -2.12
CA GLU A 152 -10.16 -17.65 -0.73
C GLU A 152 -9.19 -16.60 -0.18
N ASN A 153 -8.93 -16.66 1.13
CA ASN A 153 -7.97 -15.78 1.80
C ASN A 153 -6.63 -15.77 1.06
N SER A 154 -6.16 -14.59 0.71
CA SER A 154 -4.96 -14.42 -0.12
C SER A 154 -3.99 -13.42 0.48
N ASP A 155 -2.73 -13.82 0.60
CA ASP A 155 -1.60 -12.95 0.89
C ASP A 155 -0.99 -12.46 -0.43
N ILE A 156 -0.76 -11.16 -0.54
CA ILE A 156 -0.27 -10.50 -1.76
C ILE A 156 1.06 -9.86 -1.43
N ALA A 157 2.11 -10.26 -2.15
CA ALA A 157 3.45 -9.73 -2.00
C ALA A 157 3.90 -9.05 -3.29
N PHE A 158 4.22 -7.76 -3.21
CA PHE A 158 4.96 -7.04 -4.25
C PHE A 158 6.44 -7.08 -3.89
N ARG A 159 7.26 -7.57 -4.82
CA ARG A 159 8.71 -7.66 -4.65
C ARG A 159 9.37 -7.00 -5.84
N SER A 160 9.98 -5.84 -5.63
CA SER A 160 10.82 -5.22 -6.65
C SER A 160 12.30 -5.44 -6.38
N GLU A 161 12.99 -5.78 -7.45
CA GLU A 161 14.43 -5.84 -7.56
C GLU A 161 14.87 -4.74 -8.53
N VAL A 162 15.94 -4.02 -8.21
CA VAL A 162 16.57 -3.13 -9.17
C VAL A 162 17.43 -3.99 -10.09
N ALA A 163 17.14 -3.98 -11.39
CA ALA A 163 18.00 -4.58 -12.40
C ALA A 163 18.99 -3.51 -12.87
N ASP A 164 20.29 -3.79 -12.82
CA ASP A 164 21.26 -2.93 -13.50
C ASP A 164 21.35 -3.31 -15.01
N PRO A 165 21.80 -2.39 -15.88
CA PRO A 165 22.01 -2.67 -17.30
C PRO A 165 22.98 -3.83 -17.58
N GLU A 166 23.82 -4.19 -16.61
CA GLU A 166 24.75 -5.32 -16.66
C GLU A 166 24.12 -6.67 -16.26
N GLY A 167 22.84 -6.70 -15.91
CA GLY A 167 22.08 -7.91 -15.59
C GLY A 167 22.33 -8.49 -14.20
N ASN A 168 23.02 -7.76 -13.30
CA ASN A 168 23.21 -8.20 -11.93
C ASN A 168 21.95 -7.92 -11.11
N ARG A 169 21.31 -9.00 -10.64
CA ARG A 169 20.11 -8.93 -9.81
C ARG A 169 20.47 -8.64 -8.36
N ALA A 170 19.87 -7.61 -7.77
CA ALA A 170 19.93 -7.36 -6.34
C ALA A 170 18.94 -8.26 -5.57
N GLY A 171 19.18 -9.58 -5.57
CA GLY A 171 18.24 -10.58 -5.08
C GLY A 171 18.44 -11.04 -3.62
N HIS A 172 19.46 -10.58 -2.90
CA HIS A 172 19.66 -10.97 -1.49
C HIS A 172 18.91 -9.99 -0.56
N PRO A 173 18.35 -10.45 0.56
CA PRO A 173 17.68 -9.59 1.56
C PRO A 173 18.54 -8.47 2.15
N GLU A 174 19.86 -8.51 1.96
CA GLU A 174 20.79 -7.46 2.43
C GLU A 174 21.20 -6.46 1.32
N TRP A 175 20.61 -6.55 0.12
CA TRP A 175 21.03 -5.72 -1.00
C TRP A 175 20.25 -4.40 -1.06
N LEU A 176 21.02 -3.35 -1.34
CA LEU A 176 20.60 -1.97 -1.42
C LEU A 176 19.59 -1.79 -2.56
N GLY A 177 18.39 -1.27 -2.27
CA GLY A 177 17.38 -0.89 -3.27
C GLY A 177 16.16 -1.82 -3.43
N ARG A 178 16.07 -2.94 -2.71
CA ARG A 178 14.89 -3.82 -2.70
C ARG A 178 13.66 -3.15 -2.06
N ILE A 179 12.47 -3.35 -2.65
CA ILE A 179 11.18 -2.98 -2.04
C ILE A 179 10.35 -4.25 -1.90
N ASP A 180 10.03 -4.62 -0.67
CA ASP A 180 9.05 -5.65 -0.36
C ASP A 180 7.83 -5.00 0.30
N LEU A 181 6.67 -5.18 -0.30
CA LEU A 181 5.40 -4.70 0.24
C LEU A 181 4.44 -5.89 0.31
N ASN A 182 3.60 -5.88 1.33
CA ASN A 182 2.62 -6.94 1.53
C ASN A 182 1.23 -6.33 1.76
N ALA A 183 0.22 -6.98 1.21
CA ALA A 183 -1.18 -6.72 1.44
C ALA A 183 -1.90 -8.06 1.67
N ARG A 184 -3.10 -8.01 2.22
CA ARG A 184 -3.90 -9.20 2.47
C ARG A 184 -5.36 -8.96 2.12
N VAL A 185 -5.98 -9.97 1.52
CA VAL A 185 -7.41 -10.05 1.31
C VAL A 185 -7.96 -11.21 2.12
N GLU A 186 -8.93 -10.92 2.98
CA GLU A 186 -9.71 -11.92 3.72
C GLU A 186 -11.04 -12.16 2.99
N VAL A 187 -11.27 -13.40 2.58
CA VAL A 187 -12.52 -13.85 1.97
C VAL A 187 -13.48 -14.33 3.03
N VAL A 188 -14.69 -13.79 3.02
CA VAL A 188 -15.77 -14.18 3.91
C VAL A 188 -16.59 -15.31 3.29
N ASP A 189 -16.36 -16.54 3.75
CA ASP A 189 -17.13 -17.72 3.34
C ASP A 189 -17.30 -18.73 4.51
N PRO A 190 -18.53 -19.08 4.94
CA PRO A 190 -19.81 -18.47 4.57
C PRO A 190 -20.12 -17.20 5.39
N GLU A 191 -19.58 -17.12 6.62
CA GLU A 191 -19.87 -16.05 7.57
C GLU A 191 -18.59 -15.64 8.33
N LEU A 192 -18.48 -14.35 8.64
CA LEU A 192 -17.42 -13.77 9.46
C LEU A 192 -18.01 -13.23 10.76
N LEU A 193 -17.50 -13.70 11.91
CA LEU A 193 -17.89 -13.18 13.22
C LEU A 193 -16.90 -12.11 13.69
N ARG A 194 -17.41 -10.95 14.11
CA ARG A 194 -16.65 -9.89 14.78
C ARG A 194 -17.42 -9.37 15.99
N THR A 195 -16.70 -9.06 17.06
CA THR A 195 -17.30 -8.49 18.28
C THR A 195 -17.10 -6.99 18.31
N ALA A 196 -18.19 -6.23 18.33
CA ALA A 196 -18.17 -4.81 18.65
C ALA A 196 -18.13 -4.65 20.16
N ALA A 197 -17.02 -4.15 20.71
CA ALA A 197 -16.81 -4.14 22.16
C ALA A 197 -17.79 -3.23 22.94
N ASN A 198 -18.27 -2.13 22.32
CA ASN A 198 -19.13 -1.10 22.92
C ASN A 198 -18.83 -0.90 24.41
N ALA A 199 -17.62 -0.43 24.69
CA ALA A 199 -17.11 -0.31 26.04
C ALA A 199 -17.72 0.90 26.74
N TYR A 200 -17.94 0.76 28.05
CA TYR A 200 -18.25 1.90 28.89
C TYR A 200 -17.05 2.83 28.97
N GLU A 201 -17.26 4.12 28.68
CA GLU A 201 -16.25 5.15 28.85
C GLU A 201 -16.72 6.23 29.83
N CYS A 202 -15.81 6.59 30.73
CA CYS A 202 -15.98 7.71 31.65
C CYS A 202 -14.95 8.80 31.36
N ARG A 203 -15.34 9.80 30.58
CA ARG A 203 -14.52 10.98 30.25
C ARG A 203 -15.27 12.26 30.59
N GLY A 204 -15.42 12.55 31.88
CA GLY A 204 -16.22 13.70 32.35
C GLY A 204 -17.73 13.45 32.38
N SER A 205 -18.22 12.48 31.61
CA SER A 205 -19.57 11.93 31.69
C SER A 205 -19.56 10.44 31.34
N ALA A 206 -20.56 9.71 31.83
CA ALA A 206 -20.77 8.29 31.52
C ALA A 206 -21.29 8.15 30.08
N SER A 207 -20.64 7.32 29.28
CA SER A 207 -20.99 7.12 27.87
C SER A 207 -20.65 5.73 27.35
N TRP A 208 -21.31 5.34 26.26
CA TRP A 208 -20.93 4.20 25.42
C TRP A 208 -20.71 4.76 24.00
N PRO A 209 -19.46 5.08 23.62
CA PRO A 209 -19.19 5.72 22.36
C PRO A 209 -19.60 4.84 21.19
N SER A 210 -20.11 5.47 20.14
CA SER A 210 -20.45 4.80 18.90
C SER A 210 -19.19 4.27 18.21
N SER A 211 -19.29 3.08 17.62
CA SER A 211 -18.25 2.53 16.75
C SER A 211 -18.67 2.67 15.29
N ARG A 212 -17.75 3.09 14.42
CA ARG A 212 -17.97 3.10 12.97
C ARG A 212 -17.75 1.71 12.41
N LEU A 213 -18.72 1.16 11.70
CA LEU A 213 -18.62 -0.19 11.14
C LEU A 213 -17.49 -0.29 10.10
N GLU A 214 -17.28 0.73 9.29
CA GLU A 214 -16.17 0.81 8.34
C GLU A 214 -14.77 0.82 8.98
N MET A 215 -14.66 1.14 10.28
CA MET A 215 -13.41 0.98 11.02
C MET A 215 -13.18 -0.47 11.47
N MET A 216 -14.27 -1.21 11.69
CA MET A 216 -14.22 -2.64 12.02
C MET A 216 -14.10 -3.52 10.77
N PHE A 217 -14.62 -3.03 9.64
CA PHE A 217 -14.65 -3.69 8.34
C PHE A 217 -14.08 -2.75 7.26
N PRO A 218 -12.78 -2.41 7.35
CA PRO A 218 -12.17 -1.50 6.40
C PRO A 218 -12.22 -2.10 5.00
N ASP A 219 -12.56 -1.26 4.02
CA ASP A 219 -12.52 -1.61 2.59
C ASP A 219 -13.28 -2.92 2.29
N ALA A 220 -14.49 -3.05 2.84
CA ALA A 220 -15.34 -4.20 2.66
C ALA A 220 -15.96 -4.24 1.25
N SER A 221 -16.12 -5.44 0.74
CA SER A 221 -16.80 -5.71 -0.53
C SER A 221 -18.20 -5.10 -0.58
N PRO A 222 -18.63 -4.57 -1.74
CA PRO A 222 -20.00 -4.11 -1.95
C PRO A 222 -21.04 -5.23 -1.84
N ARG A 223 -20.63 -6.51 -1.84
CA ARG A 223 -21.50 -7.69 -1.61
C ARG A 223 -21.49 -8.16 -0.16
N LEU A 224 -20.66 -7.58 0.70
CA LEU A 224 -20.65 -7.94 2.11
C LEU A 224 -21.84 -7.27 2.82
N ARG A 225 -22.51 -8.01 3.71
CA ARG A 225 -23.59 -7.50 4.55
C ARG A 225 -23.40 -7.93 5.99
N VAL A 226 -23.80 -7.09 6.92
CA VAL A 226 -24.07 -7.50 8.31
C VAL A 226 -25.39 -8.28 8.29
N LEU A 227 -25.29 -9.61 8.32
CA LEU A 227 -26.45 -10.49 8.25
C LEU A 227 -27.21 -10.51 9.56
N ARG A 228 -26.50 -10.62 10.68
CA ARG A 228 -27.08 -10.77 12.01
C ARG A 228 -26.30 -9.97 13.06
N VAL A 229 -27.03 -9.53 14.07
CA VAL A 229 -26.47 -9.02 15.32
C VAL A 229 -27.01 -9.87 16.47
N ARG A 230 -26.13 -10.32 17.36
CA ARG A 230 -26.47 -11.10 18.55
C ARG A 230 -26.05 -10.34 19.80
N ASN A 231 -26.90 -10.42 20.82
CA ASN A 231 -26.61 -9.95 22.16
C ASN A 231 -26.06 -11.10 23.02
N PRO A 232 -24.73 -11.21 23.23
CA PRO A 232 -24.15 -12.24 24.09
C PRO A 232 -24.31 -11.95 25.59
N ASN A 233 -24.84 -10.77 25.96
CA ASN A 233 -24.92 -10.34 27.36
C ASN A 233 -26.08 -11.01 28.10
N ARG A 234 -26.03 -10.92 29.43
CA ARG A 234 -27.09 -11.39 30.34
C ARG A 234 -28.17 -10.33 30.60
N PHE A 235 -28.10 -9.20 29.92
CA PHE A 235 -29.02 -8.07 30.03
C PHE A 235 -29.45 -7.58 28.65
N THR A 236 -30.58 -6.90 28.59
CA THR A 236 -31.10 -6.29 27.37
C THR A 236 -30.16 -5.18 26.91
N VAL A 237 -29.84 -5.16 25.62
CA VAL A 237 -29.05 -4.10 24.98
C VAL A 237 -29.96 -3.25 24.11
N VAL A 238 -29.79 -1.93 24.18
CA VAL A 238 -30.51 -0.95 23.36
C VAL A 238 -29.53 -0.05 22.61
N GLY A 239 -29.96 0.47 21.46
CA GLY A 239 -29.17 1.43 20.69
C GLY A 239 -29.62 1.53 19.24
N SER A 240 -28.68 1.64 18.31
CA SER A 240 -28.96 1.66 16.88
C SER A 240 -27.80 1.16 16.04
N ILE A 241 -28.10 0.70 14.82
CA ILE A 241 -27.12 0.37 13.80
C ILE A 241 -27.49 1.10 12.50
N ASP A 242 -26.62 2.04 12.10
CA ASP A 242 -26.87 2.94 10.96
C ASP A 242 -28.25 3.63 11.03
N GLY A 243 -28.60 4.12 12.22
CA GLY A 243 -29.90 4.74 12.49
C GLY A 243 -31.07 3.77 12.68
N ASN A 244 -30.91 2.48 12.37
CA ASN A 244 -31.94 1.47 12.64
C ASN A 244 -31.99 1.16 14.13
N PRO A 245 -33.15 1.32 14.80
CA PRO A 245 -33.25 1.10 16.23
C PRO A 245 -32.98 -0.37 16.57
N LEU A 246 -32.23 -0.58 17.65
CA LEU A 246 -31.84 -1.88 18.16
C LEU A 246 -32.36 -2.06 19.58
N ARG A 247 -33.11 -3.15 19.82
CA ARG A 247 -33.39 -3.65 21.17
C ARG A 247 -33.27 -5.17 21.14
N LEU A 248 -32.28 -5.70 21.85
CA LEU A 248 -31.99 -7.13 21.89
C LEU A 248 -32.06 -7.63 23.33
N GLU A 249 -32.99 -8.55 23.58
CA GLU A 249 -33.04 -9.28 24.84
C GLU A 249 -31.78 -10.15 25.03
N PRO A 250 -31.48 -10.63 26.26
CA PRO A 250 -30.34 -11.49 26.52
C PRO A 250 -30.32 -12.72 25.59
N GLY A 251 -29.21 -12.94 24.88
CA GLY A 251 -29.07 -14.04 23.93
C GLY A 251 -29.82 -13.88 22.61
N ALA A 252 -30.61 -12.81 22.44
CA ALA A 252 -31.40 -12.59 21.24
C ALA A 252 -30.52 -12.30 20.03
N THR A 253 -31.01 -12.70 18.85
CA THR A 253 -30.39 -12.44 17.55
C THR A 253 -31.39 -11.77 16.64
N GLN A 254 -30.97 -10.73 15.92
CA GLN A 254 -31.77 -10.02 14.94
C GLN A 254 -31.09 -10.06 13.57
N ALA A 255 -31.87 -10.35 12.53
CA ALA A 255 -31.41 -10.24 11.15
C ALA A 255 -31.50 -8.79 10.67
N LEU A 256 -30.48 -8.34 9.93
CA LEU A 256 -30.35 -6.94 9.50
C LEU A 256 -30.23 -6.82 7.97
N GLY A 257 -29.30 -7.54 7.36
CA GLY A 257 -29.05 -7.46 5.92
C GLY A 257 -28.50 -6.09 5.47
N LEU A 258 -27.80 -5.39 6.37
CA LEU A 258 -27.33 -4.02 6.14
C LEU A 258 -25.90 -4.01 5.58
N LEU A 259 -25.50 -2.91 4.94
CA LEU A 259 -24.11 -2.68 4.57
C LEU A 259 -23.23 -2.57 5.84
N PRO A 260 -21.96 -2.99 5.80
CA PRO A 260 -21.03 -2.88 6.93
C PRO A 260 -20.50 -1.45 7.10
N GLN A 261 -21.38 -0.46 7.09
CA GLN A 261 -21.08 0.97 7.17
C GLN A 261 -22.00 1.69 8.15
N GLY A 262 -21.56 2.83 8.67
CA GLY A 262 -22.36 3.68 9.55
C GLY A 262 -22.05 3.47 11.03
N LEU A 263 -22.88 4.06 11.89
CA LEU A 263 -22.65 4.07 13.33
C LEU A 263 -23.36 2.90 14.02
N LEU A 264 -22.62 2.14 14.81
CA LEU A 264 -23.13 1.23 15.80
C LEU A 264 -23.09 1.90 17.17
N GLN A 265 -24.26 1.99 17.81
CA GLN A 265 -24.42 2.42 19.19
C GLN A 265 -25.11 1.32 19.96
N ALA A 266 -24.54 0.94 21.10
CA ALA A 266 -25.13 -0.07 21.97
C ALA A 266 -24.77 0.20 23.43
N GLN A 267 -25.75 0.08 24.30
CA GLN A 267 -25.58 0.21 25.74
C GLN A 267 -26.57 -0.70 26.47
N PRO A 268 -26.34 -1.03 27.76
CA PRO A 268 -27.32 -1.74 28.55
C PRO A 268 -28.62 -0.93 28.65
N ALA A 269 -29.76 -1.63 28.65
CA ALA A 269 -31.06 -0.96 28.72
C ALA A 269 -31.20 -0.19 30.06
N PRO A 270 -31.89 0.97 30.08
CA PRO A 270 -32.02 1.79 31.29
C PRO A 270 -32.57 1.03 32.50
N GLU A 271 -33.45 0.07 32.26
CA GLU A 271 -34.04 -0.79 33.29
C GLU A 271 -32.95 -1.59 34.00
N TYR A 272 -32.02 -2.19 33.25
CA TYR A 272 -30.88 -2.90 33.83
C TYR A 272 -29.91 -1.95 34.55
N LEU A 273 -29.59 -0.79 33.96
CA LEU A 273 -28.68 0.19 34.58
C LEU A 273 -29.20 0.67 35.95
N SER A 274 -30.52 0.84 36.09
CA SER A 274 -31.15 1.23 37.36
C SER A 274 -30.99 0.21 38.50
N THR A 275 -30.64 -1.03 38.18
CA THR A 275 -30.38 -2.08 39.19
C THR A 275 -28.95 -2.06 39.72
N LEU A 276 -28.05 -1.31 39.07
CA LEU A 276 -26.64 -1.25 39.41
C LEU A 276 -26.36 -0.07 40.34
N PRO A 277 -25.27 -0.12 41.14
CA PRO A 277 -24.81 1.03 41.89
C PRO A 277 -24.57 2.23 40.97
N PRO A 278 -24.96 3.45 41.39
CA PRO A 278 -24.77 4.64 40.57
C PRO A 278 -23.28 4.92 40.36
N VAL A 279 -22.90 5.16 39.10
CA VAL A 279 -21.54 5.54 38.72
C VAL A 279 -21.42 7.05 38.66
N GLN A 280 -20.49 7.62 39.41
CA GLN A 280 -20.12 9.03 39.29
C GLN A 280 -18.96 9.13 38.32
N CYS A 281 -19.13 9.94 37.29
CA CYS A 281 -18.11 10.18 36.28
C CYS A 281 -17.90 11.68 36.13
N SER A 282 -16.68 12.14 36.39
CA SER A 282 -16.26 13.54 36.22
C SER A 282 -14.82 13.57 35.70
N PRO A 283 -14.31 14.74 35.24
CA PRO A 283 -12.93 14.84 34.74
C PRO A 283 -11.85 14.47 35.77
N ALA A 284 -12.13 14.59 37.07
CA ALA A 284 -11.16 14.39 38.14
C ALA A 284 -11.46 13.17 39.03
N PHE A 285 -12.61 12.52 38.86
CA PHE A 285 -13.07 11.47 39.75
C PHE A 285 -14.02 10.50 39.05
N ILE A 286 -13.80 9.20 39.32
CA ILE A 286 -14.62 8.10 38.83
C ILE A 286 -14.94 7.18 40.01
N SER A 287 -16.22 6.92 40.28
CA SER A 287 -16.65 5.89 41.25
C SER A 287 -17.36 4.74 40.54
N GLY A 288 -16.72 3.57 40.49
CA GLY A 288 -17.28 2.39 39.84
C GLY A 288 -17.24 2.44 38.31
N SER A 289 -17.93 1.49 37.68
CA SER A 289 -18.04 1.38 36.22
C SER A 289 -19.31 0.64 35.85
N TYR A 290 -19.98 1.08 34.79
CA TYR A 290 -21.04 0.27 34.18
C TYR A 290 -20.44 -0.84 33.31
N PRO A 291 -21.18 -1.93 33.05
CA PRO A 291 -20.69 -2.98 32.16
C PRO A 291 -20.61 -2.50 30.71
N ASN A 292 -19.66 -3.08 29.99
CA ASN A 292 -19.60 -3.01 28.53
C ASN A 292 -20.83 -3.72 27.92
N ALA A 293 -21.22 -3.33 26.72
CA ALA A 293 -22.34 -3.94 26.00
C ALA A 293 -21.87 -4.56 24.66
N PRO A 294 -20.95 -5.54 24.68
CA PRO A 294 -20.45 -6.10 23.45
C PRO A 294 -21.57 -6.71 22.62
N LEU A 295 -21.50 -6.53 21.31
CA LEU A 295 -22.42 -7.14 20.34
C LEU A 295 -21.62 -8.03 19.38
N GLU A 296 -22.18 -9.19 19.06
CA GLU A 296 -21.63 -10.10 18.06
C GLU A 296 -22.25 -9.78 16.70
N LEU A 297 -21.42 -9.39 15.73
CA LEU A 297 -21.82 -9.10 14.37
C LEU A 297 -21.41 -10.27 13.47
N THR A 298 -22.38 -10.81 12.73
CA THR A 298 -22.16 -11.85 11.73
C THR A 298 -22.29 -11.21 10.36
N LEU A 299 -21.20 -11.24 9.59
CA LEU A 299 -21.17 -10.78 8.22
C LEU A 299 -21.24 -11.99 7.29
N GLY A 300 -21.74 -11.76 6.10
CA GLY A 300 -21.70 -12.78 5.05
C GLY A 300 -21.96 -12.15 3.69
N CYS A 301 -21.71 -12.97 2.69
CA CYS A 301 -21.77 -12.55 1.29
C CYS A 301 -23.16 -12.75 0.71
N VAL A 302 -23.64 -11.73 0.00
CA VAL A 302 -24.88 -11.83 -0.79
C VAL A 302 -24.57 -12.04 -2.27
N ALA A 303 -25.51 -12.63 -2.99
CA ALA A 303 -25.39 -12.81 -4.44
C ALA A 303 -25.26 -11.44 -5.13
N PRO A 304 -24.52 -11.35 -6.25
CA PRO A 304 -24.57 -10.16 -7.09
C PRO A 304 -25.99 -9.95 -7.63
N GLU A 305 -26.47 -8.70 -7.60
CA GLU A 305 -27.74 -8.29 -8.20
C GLU A 305 -27.68 -8.30 -9.74
#